data_AF-A0A852WHF9-F1
#
_entry.id   AF-A0A852WHF9-F1
#
_cell.length_a   1.000
_cell.length_b   1.000
_cell.length_c   1.000
_cell.angle_alpha   90.00
_cell.angle_beta   90.00
_cell.angle_gamma   90.00
#
_symmetry.space_group_name_H-M   'P 1'
#
loop_
_entity.id
_entity.type
_entity.pdbx_description
1 polymer ?
#
loop_
_entity_poly.entity_id
_entity_poly.type
_entity_poly.pdbx_seq_one_letter_code
_entity_poly.pdbx_strand_id
1 'polypeptide(L)'
;MPDTSDTALLFLDRGLVRADDAPPDPAAQRRAHTLVRTARGARWVVPVLLLVVLVLAFTPVAGAAFWMAAVVVLVGVVAVVLLLTRAAAVAHATAGLPVPIEITGKVATAMRAVLAMTGALRTHRRAGGAAEGVALLRQWTTATEALRAAWLRDDIGAWHDHARTLAAAGERATRITGDLTGAGTPDGDPAA
;
A
#
# COMPACT_ATOMS: atom_id res chain seq x y z
N MET A 1 -8.43 6.44 23.20
CA MET A 1 -7.65 6.81 21.99
C MET A 1 -6.41 7.52 22.51
N PRO A 2 -5.23 7.36 21.89
CA PRO A 2 -4.03 8.08 22.31
C PRO A 2 -4.35 9.57 22.37
N ASP A 3 -3.79 10.27 23.35
CA ASP A 3 -4.07 11.70 23.52
C ASP A 3 -3.80 12.44 22.21
N THR A 4 -4.74 13.30 21.83
CA THR A 4 -4.68 14.03 20.56
C THR A 4 -3.47 14.95 20.49
N SER A 5 -2.88 15.32 21.63
CA SER A 5 -1.63 16.09 21.73
C SER A 5 -0.39 15.32 21.25
N ASP A 6 -0.44 13.99 21.29
CA ASP A 6 0.73 13.14 21.05
C ASP A 6 0.71 12.53 19.64
N THR A 7 -0.31 12.87 18.85
CA THR A 7 -0.52 12.34 17.51
C THR A 7 -0.35 13.44 16.46
N ALA A 8 0.55 13.22 15.50
CA ALA A 8 0.64 14.02 14.29
C ALA A 8 -0.03 13.30 13.11
N LEU A 9 -0.50 14.05 12.13
CA LEU A 9 -1.03 13.53 10.89
C LEU A 9 -0.01 13.64 9.76
N LEU A 10 0.36 12.50 9.18
CA LEU A 10 1.16 12.46 7.96
C LEU A 10 0.25 12.34 6.73
N PHE A 11 0.29 13.37 5.89
CA PHE A 11 -0.40 13.43 4.61
C PHE A 11 0.55 13.15 3.46
N LEU A 12 0.00 12.49 2.44
CA LEU A 12 0.65 12.26 1.16
C LEU A 12 -0.11 13.06 0.09
N ASP A 13 0.44 14.18 -0.36
CA ASP A 13 -0.15 15.00 -1.41
C ASP A 13 0.79 15.08 -2.61
N ARG A 14 0.37 14.54 -3.77
CA ARG A 14 1.11 14.58 -5.05
C ARG A 14 2.59 14.16 -4.96
N GLY A 15 2.93 13.25 -4.05
CA GLY A 15 4.30 12.76 -3.84
C GLY A 15 5.11 13.55 -2.81
N LEU A 16 4.53 14.61 -2.22
CA LEU A 16 5.09 15.32 -1.08
C LEU A 16 4.50 14.78 0.22
N VAL A 17 5.35 14.70 1.23
CA VAL A 17 4.98 14.28 2.59
C VAL A 17 4.85 15.53 3.45
N ARG A 18 3.62 15.79 3.91
CA ARG A 18 3.30 16.90 4.82
C ARG A 18 2.95 16.34 6.19
N ALA A 19 3.54 16.89 7.24
CA ALA A 19 3.07 16.68 8.61
C ALA A 19 2.14 17.84 8.98
N ASP A 20 1.02 17.53 9.61
CA ASP A 20 0.12 18.51 10.23
C ASP A 20 -0.09 18.13 11.69
N ASP A 21 -0.17 19.13 12.55
CA ASP A 21 -0.35 18.96 14.00
C ASP A 21 -1.84 19.00 14.39
N ALA A 22 -2.73 19.06 13.41
CA ALA A 22 -4.17 18.97 13.63
C ALA A 22 -4.57 17.59 14.21
N PRO A 23 -5.54 17.55 15.15
CA PRO A 23 -5.98 16.30 15.75
C PRO A 23 -6.58 15.35 14.69
N PRO A 24 -6.32 14.04 14.76
CA PRO A 24 -6.91 13.07 13.83
C PRO A 24 -8.42 13.02 13.94
N ASP A 25 -9.14 13.18 12.83
CA ASP A 25 -10.60 12.94 12.79
C ASP A 25 -10.90 11.43 12.91
N PRO A 26 -11.51 10.95 14.01
CA PRO A 26 -11.82 9.53 14.19
C PRO A 26 -12.78 8.98 13.13
N ALA A 27 -13.68 9.81 12.60
CA ALA A 27 -14.65 9.38 11.59
C ALA A 27 -13.96 9.14 10.25
N ALA A 28 -13.09 10.07 9.82
CA ALA A 28 -12.26 9.89 8.63
C ALA A 28 -11.36 8.63 8.74
N GLN A 29 -10.72 8.41 9.89
CA GLN A 29 -9.86 7.24 10.11
C GLN A 29 -10.63 5.91 10.04
N ARG A 30 -11.82 5.82 10.64
CA ARG A 30 -12.68 4.62 10.55
C ARG A 30 -13.15 4.36 9.12
N ARG A 31 -13.54 5.40 8.38
CA ARG A 31 -13.92 5.28 6.96
C ARG A 31 -12.77 4.74 6.12
N ALA A 32 -11.57 5.29 6.30
CA ALA A 32 -10.38 4.84 5.60
C ALA A 32 -10.05 3.36 5.91
N HIS A 33 -10.07 2.98 7.20
CA HIS A 33 -9.86 1.59 7.63
C HIS A 33 -10.89 0.62 7.01
N THR A 34 -12.17 1.02 7.02
CA THR A 34 -13.26 0.18 6.49
C THR A 34 -13.13 0.00 4.99
N LEU A 35 -12.85 1.07 4.24
CA LEU A 35 -12.68 1.04 2.78
C LEU A 35 -11.47 0.20 2.35
N VAL A 36 -10.37 0.24 3.10
CA VAL A 36 -9.22 -0.64 2.78
C VAL A 36 -9.52 -2.10 3.07
N ARG A 37 -10.22 -2.39 4.18
CA ARG A 37 -10.60 -3.76 4.50
C ARG A 37 -11.55 -4.34 3.44
N THR A 38 -12.54 -3.57 3.00
CA THR A 38 -13.46 -3.98 1.93
C THR A 38 -12.75 -4.10 0.58
N ALA A 39 -11.89 -3.15 0.20
CA ALA A 39 -11.12 -3.24 -1.04
C ALA A 39 -10.19 -4.47 -1.06
N ARG A 40 -9.55 -4.80 0.07
CA ARG A 40 -8.68 -5.99 0.19
C ARG A 40 -9.49 -7.29 0.12
N GLY A 41 -10.67 -7.34 0.72
CA GLY A 41 -11.61 -8.45 0.57
C GLY A 41 -12.09 -8.62 -0.87
N ALA A 42 -12.49 -7.53 -1.52
CA ALA A 42 -12.98 -7.51 -2.90
C ALA A 42 -11.93 -7.99 -3.92
N ARG A 43 -10.62 -7.80 -3.65
CA ARG A 43 -9.55 -8.32 -4.52
C ARG A 43 -9.54 -9.84 -4.63
N TRP A 44 -10.06 -10.57 -3.64
CA TRP A 44 -10.19 -12.03 -3.69
C TRP A 44 -11.36 -12.50 -4.56
N VAL A 45 -12.30 -11.62 -4.90
CA VAL A 45 -13.42 -11.95 -5.78
C VAL A 45 -12.93 -12.26 -7.19
N VAL A 46 -11.90 -11.55 -7.67
CA VAL A 46 -11.35 -11.74 -9.02
C VAL A 46 -10.80 -13.16 -9.25
N PRO A 47 -9.87 -13.71 -8.44
CA PRO A 47 -9.37 -15.06 -8.64
C PRO A 47 -10.44 -16.14 -8.45
N VAL A 48 -11.38 -15.94 -7.51
CA VAL A 48 -12.51 -16.87 -7.31
C VAL A 48 -13.42 -16.88 -8.54
N LEU A 49 -13.73 -15.71 -9.10
CA LEU A 49 -14.54 -15.60 -10.30
C LEU A 49 -13.84 -16.23 -11.51
N LEU A 50 -12.53 -16.00 -11.67
CA LEU A 50 -11.74 -16.67 -12.70
C LEU A 50 -11.75 -18.20 -12.54
N LEU A 51 -11.67 -18.72 -11.31
CA LEU A 51 -11.76 -20.14 -11.03
C LEU A 51 -13.14 -20.70 -11.43
N VAL A 52 -14.22 -19.99 -11.08
CA VAL A 52 -15.59 -20.39 -11.45
C VAL A 52 -15.77 -20.40 -12.96
N VAL A 53 -15.32 -19.34 -13.65
CA VAL A 53 -15.34 -19.26 -15.12
C VAL A 53 -14.53 -20.41 -15.74
N LEU A 54 -13.36 -20.72 -15.17
CA LEU A 54 -12.52 -21.83 -15.62
C LEU A 54 -13.23 -23.18 -15.47
N VAL A 55 -13.86 -23.46 -14.32
CA VAL A 55 -14.61 -24.70 -14.10
C VAL A 55 -15.77 -24.83 -15.10
N LEU A 56 -16.51 -23.73 -15.31
CA LEU A 56 -17.64 -23.72 -16.24
C LEU A 56 -17.22 -23.85 -17.70
N ALA A 57 -15.99 -23.43 -18.05
CA ALA A 57 -15.44 -23.59 -19.40
C ALA A 57 -15.34 -25.06 -19.84
N PHE A 58 -15.18 -26.00 -18.90
CA PHE A 58 -15.12 -27.44 -19.17
C PHE A 58 -16.50 -28.11 -19.17
N THR A 59 -17.59 -27.35 -18.99
CA THR A 59 -18.95 -27.90 -19.04
C THR A 59 -19.54 -27.76 -20.45
N PRO A 60 -20.31 -28.76 -20.94
CA PRO A 60 -20.88 -28.74 -22.29
C PRO A 60 -21.99 -27.69 -22.50
N VAL A 61 -22.33 -26.92 -21.46
CA VAL A 61 -23.38 -25.88 -21.44
C VAL A 61 -22.84 -24.49 -21.85
N ALA A 62 -21.52 -24.34 -21.97
CA ALA A 62 -20.87 -23.05 -22.26
C ALA A 62 -20.99 -22.64 -23.75
N GLY A 63 -22.11 -22.02 -24.12
CA GLY A 63 -22.30 -21.38 -25.43
C GLY A 63 -21.69 -19.97 -25.53
N ALA A 64 -21.71 -19.36 -26.72
CA ALA A 64 -21.14 -18.02 -26.96
C ALA A 64 -21.73 -16.91 -26.05
N ALA A 65 -23.02 -17.00 -25.72
CA ALA A 65 -23.69 -16.08 -24.80
C ALA A 65 -23.12 -16.15 -23.36
N PHE A 66 -22.73 -17.34 -22.90
CA PHE A 66 -22.10 -17.53 -21.60
C PHE A 66 -20.74 -16.82 -21.54
N TRP A 67 -19.92 -16.96 -22.58
CA TRP A 67 -18.61 -16.31 -22.64
C TRP A 67 -18.70 -14.80 -22.69
N MET A 68 -19.66 -14.24 -23.44
CA MET A 68 -19.94 -12.81 -23.45
C MET A 68 -20.35 -12.31 -22.05
N ALA A 69 -21.25 -13.02 -21.37
CA ALA A 69 -21.65 -12.68 -20.01
C ALA A 69 -20.47 -12.76 -19.03
N ALA A 70 -19.64 -13.80 -19.11
CA ALA A 70 -18.46 -13.97 -18.25
C ALA A 70 -17.46 -12.82 -18.42
N VAL A 71 -17.20 -12.38 -19.65
CA VAL A 71 -16.33 -11.23 -19.93
C VAL A 71 -16.92 -9.94 -19.36
N VAL A 72 -18.22 -9.68 -19.57
CA VAL A 72 -18.88 -8.48 -19.04
C VAL A 72 -18.83 -8.46 -17.50
N VAL A 73 -19.12 -9.59 -16.85
CA VAL A 73 -19.04 -9.72 -15.40
C VAL A 73 -17.60 -9.50 -14.92
N LEU A 74 -16.61 -10.09 -15.58
CA LEU A 74 -15.20 -9.91 -15.22
C LEU A 74 -14.78 -8.43 -15.32
N VAL A 75 -15.13 -7.76 -16.42
CA VAL A 75 -14.85 -6.33 -16.61
C VAL A 75 -15.54 -5.49 -15.53
N GLY A 76 -16.81 -5.79 -15.22
CA GLY A 76 -17.57 -5.13 -14.17
C GLY A 76 -16.93 -5.30 -12.79
N VAL A 77 -16.52 -6.52 -12.43
CA VAL A 77 -15.85 -6.82 -11.16
C VAL A 77 -14.50 -6.10 -11.07
N VAL A 78 -13.70 -6.15 -12.14
CA VAL A 78 -12.41 -5.45 -12.19
C VAL A 78 -12.62 -3.93 -12.04
N ALA A 79 -13.61 -3.35 -12.72
CA ALA A 79 -13.94 -1.93 -12.59
C ALA A 79 -14.33 -1.56 -11.14
N VAL A 80 -15.18 -2.36 -10.50
CA VAL A 80 -15.57 -2.16 -9.09
C VAL A 80 -14.35 -2.25 -8.16
N VAL A 81 -13.48 -3.24 -8.34
CA VAL A 81 -12.25 -3.37 -7.54
C VAL A 81 -11.34 -2.16 -7.74
N LEU A 82 -11.16 -1.68 -8.98
CA LEU A 82 -10.37 -0.48 -9.26
C LEU A 82 -10.98 0.76 -8.60
N LEU A 83 -12.29 0.94 -8.66
CA LEU A 83 -12.98 2.05 -7.99
C LEU A 83 -12.83 1.99 -6.47
N LEU A 84 -13.01 0.82 -5.85
CA LEU A 84 -12.82 0.62 -4.41
C LEU A 84 -11.39 0.91 -3.97
N THR A 85 -10.40 0.44 -4.74
CA THR A 85 -8.99 0.70 -4.43
C THR A 85 -8.63 2.17 -4.57
N ARG A 86 -9.19 2.89 -5.55
CA ARG A 86 -9.04 4.34 -5.67
C ARG A 86 -9.71 5.08 -4.53
N ALA A 87 -10.94 4.72 -4.18
CA ALA A 87 -11.68 5.32 -3.08
C ALA A 87 -10.94 5.14 -1.74
N ALA A 88 -10.39 3.95 -1.51
CA ALA A 88 -9.58 3.66 -0.33
C ALA A 88 -8.27 4.47 -0.31
N ALA A 89 -7.60 4.62 -1.46
CA ALA A 89 -6.40 5.45 -1.57
C ALA A 89 -6.69 6.93 -1.28
N VAL A 90 -7.79 7.46 -1.82
CA VAL A 90 -8.23 8.84 -1.53
C VAL A 90 -8.58 8.99 -0.05
N ALA A 91 -9.34 8.07 0.53
CA ALA A 91 -9.70 8.10 1.94
C ALA A 91 -8.48 8.06 2.87
N HIS A 92 -7.42 7.32 2.51
CA HIS A 92 -6.17 7.36 3.24
C HIS A 92 -5.42 8.68 3.09
N ALA A 93 -5.37 9.22 1.87
CA ALA A 93 -4.72 10.49 1.61
C ALA A 93 -5.42 11.64 2.35
N THR A 94 -6.74 11.62 2.46
CA THR A 94 -7.52 12.66 3.15
C THR A 94 -7.58 12.47 4.66
N ALA A 95 -7.58 11.24 5.16
CA ALA A 95 -7.56 10.99 6.60
C ALA A 95 -6.17 11.25 7.21
N GLY A 96 -5.11 11.10 6.41
CA GLY A 96 -3.73 11.08 6.90
C GLY A 96 -3.43 9.80 7.68
N LEU A 97 -2.14 9.61 7.98
CA LEU A 97 -1.65 8.53 8.83
C LEU A 97 -1.44 9.07 10.26
N PRO A 98 -2.10 8.50 11.29
CA PRO A 98 -1.92 8.95 12.67
C PRO A 98 -0.62 8.34 13.23
N VAL A 99 0.40 9.18 13.42
CA VAL A 99 1.75 8.78 13.85
C VAL A 99 2.10 9.45 15.19
N PRO A 100 2.85 8.80 16.09
CA PRO A 100 3.31 9.45 17.31
C PRO A 100 4.22 10.64 16.99
N ILE A 101 3.93 11.80 17.59
CA ILE A 101 4.58 13.08 17.28
C ILE A 101 6.12 13.00 17.39
N GLU A 102 6.63 12.22 18.35
CA GLU A 102 8.05 12.00 18.62
C GLU A 102 8.82 11.37 17.45
N ILE A 103 8.16 10.55 16.63
CA ILE A 103 8.79 9.79 15.54
C ILE A 103 8.26 10.17 14.15
N THR A 104 7.35 11.15 14.08
CA THR A 104 6.78 11.68 12.84
C THR A 104 7.85 12.02 11.80
N GLY A 105 8.94 12.68 12.22
CA GLY A 105 10.05 13.02 11.32
C GLY A 105 10.72 11.80 10.68
N LYS A 106 10.91 10.72 11.46
CA LYS A 106 11.50 9.46 10.97
C LYS A 106 10.56 8.73 10.01
N VAL A 107 9.28 8.65 10.37
CA VAL A 107 8.25 8.02 9.51
C VAL A 107 8.05 8.82 8.21
N ALA A 108 8.09 10.16 8.26
CA ALA A 108 8.02 11.00 7.08
C ALA A 108 9.19 10.75 6.12
N THR A 109 10.42 10.64 6.65
CA THR A 109 11.61 10.31 5.86
C THR A 109 11.51 8.91 5.25
N ALA A 110 11.08 7.92 6.03
CA ALA A 110 10.84 6.57 5.52
C ALA A 110 9.77 6.56 4.41
N MET A 111 8.70 7.35 4.56
CA MET A 111 7.66 7.47 3.54
C MET A 111 8.22 8.06 2.23
N ARG A 112 9.07 9.09 2.29
CA ARG A 112 9.76 9.64 1.11
C ARG A 112 10.64 8.59 0.42
N ALA A 113 11.41 7.82 1.20
CA ALA A 113 12.25 6.74 0.66
C ALA A 113 11.42 5.65 -0.05
N VAL A 114 10.30 5.23 0.55
CA VAL A 114 9.39 4.25 -0.06
C VAL A 114 8.73 4.79 -1.33
N LEU A 115 8.39 6.07 -1.40
CA LEU A 115 7.86 6.70 -2.62
C LEU A 115 8.90 6.73 -3.74
N ALA A 116 10.15 7.10 -3.43
CA ALA A 116 11.26 7.07 -4.38
C ALA A 116 11.48 5.65 -4.92
N MET A 117 11.50 4.64 -4.04
CA MET A 117 11.58 3.23 -4.41
C MET A 117 10.41 2.81 -5.31
N THR A 118 9.18 3.26 -4.99
CA THR A 118 7.99 2.98 -5.81
C THR A 118 8.08 3.63 -7.20
N GLY A 119 8.73 4.79 -7.29
CA GLY A 119 9.09 5.42 -8.56
C GLY A 119 10.06 4.55 -9.36
N ALA A 120 11.17 4.15 -8.74
CA ALA A 120 12.18 3.30 -9.36
C ALA A 120 11.64 1.92 -9.77
N LEU A 121 10.74 1.31 -9.00
CA LEU A 121 10.07 0.06 -9.36
C LEU A 121 9.22 0.19 -10.63
N ARG A 122 8.61 1.35 -10.86
CA ARG A 122 7.81 1.58 -12.08
C ARG A 122 8.68 1.65 -13.33
N THR A 123 9.88 2.19 -13.23
CA THR A 123 10.83 2.29 -14.35
C THR A 123 11.66 1.01 -14.52
N HIS A 124 12.11 0.39 -13.43
CA HIS A 124 13.03 -0.76 -13.41
C HIS A 124 12.36 -2.08 -12.97
N ARG A 125 11.10 -2.30 -13.39
CA ARG A 125 10.28 -3.45 -12.97
C ARG A 125 10.86 -4.85 -13.24
N ARG A 126 11.88 -4.95 -14.10
CA ARG A 126 12.55 -6.21 -14.48
C ARG A 126 13.91 -6.42 -13.80
N ALA A 127 14.38 -5.46 -13.00
CA ALA A 127 15.64 -5.59 -12.27
C ALA A 127 15.53 -6.67 -11.18
N GLY A 128 16.65 -7.31 -10.84
CA GLY A 128 16.70 -8.40 -9.83
C GLY A 128 16.14 -8.00 -8.47
N GLY A 129 16.30 -6.73 -8.06
CA GLY A 129 15.76 -6.19 -6.80
C GLY A 129 14.26 -5.88 -6.80
N ALA A 130 13.55 -6.05 -7.92
CA ALA A 130 12.14 -5.67 -8.01
C ALA A 130 11.22 -6.51 -7.09
N ALA A 131 11.53 -7.78 -6.90
CA ALA A 131 10.76 -8.66 -6.01
C ALA A 131 10.87 -8.22 -4.55
N GLU A 132 12.07 -7.84 -4.08
CA GLU A 132 12.28 -7.33 -2.73
C GLU A 132 11.56 -5.99 -2.54
N GLY A 133 11.62 -5.10 -3.53
CA GLY A 133 10.86 -3.85 -3.50
C GLY A 133 9.35 -4.05 -3.40
N VAL A 134 8.78 -5.03 -4.14
CA VAL A 134 7.36 -5.38 -4.03
C VAL A 134 7.03 -5.98 -2.66
N ALA A 135 7.90 -6.81 -2.11
CA ALA A 135 7.72 -7.37 -0.76
C ALA A 135 7.71 -6.27 0.31
N LEU A 136 8.65 -5.32 0.22
CA LEU A 136 8.71 -4.18 1.13
C LEU A 136 7.46 -3.29 1.00
N LEU A 137 6.95 -3.06 -0.21
CA LEU A 137 5.69 -2.31 -0.39
C LEU A 137 4.50 -3.02 0.26
N ARG A 138 4.41 -4.36 0.15
CA ARG A 138 3.36 -5.11 0.86
C ARG A 138 3.51 -4.94 2.36
N GLN A 139 4.71 -5.09 2.90
CA GLN A 139 4.97 -4.90 4.33
C GLN A 139 4.62 -3.48 4.79
N TRP A 140 5.01 -2.45 4.03
CA TRP A 140 4.68 -1.06 4.29
C TRP A 140 3.16 -0.85 4.37
N THR A 141 2.41 -1.31 3.35
CA THR A 141 0.95 -1.17 3.34
C THR A 141 0.25 -1.93 4.46
N THR A 142 0.83 -3.02 4.93
CA THR A 142 0.33 -3.77 6.08
C THR A 142 0.61 -3.02 7.39
N ALA A 143 1.82 -2.48 7.54
CA ALA A 143 2.22 -1.75 8.73
C ALA A 143 1.48 -0.41 8.88
N THR A 144 1.23 0.33 7.80
CA THR A 144 0.42 1.57 7.85
C THR A 144 -1.02 1.30 8.26
N GLU A 145 -1.56 0.16 7.84
CA GLU A 145 -2.92 -0.24 8.20
C GLU A 145 -3.00 -0.77 9.64
N ALA A 146 -2.01 -1.55 10.07
CA ALA A 146 -1.89 -2.02 11.45
C ALA A 146 -1.70 -0.85 12.43
N LEU A 147 -0.93 0.15 12.05
CA LEU A 147 -0.77 1.40 12.81
C LEU A 147 -2.12 2.09 13.05
N ARG A 148 -2.90 2.30 11.97
CA ARG A 148 -4.23 2.90 12.06
C ARG A 148 -5.18 2.07 12.92
N ALA A 149 -5.16 0.76 12.77
CA ALA A 149 -5.98 -0.14 13.56
C ALA A 149 -5.59 -0.15 15.05
N ALA A 150 -4.30 -0.04 15.37
CA ALA A 150 -3.82 0.11 16.74
C ALA A 150 -4.30 1.43 17.36
N TRP A 151 -4.15 2.54 16.63
CA TRP A 151 -4.66 3.86 17.05
C TRP A 151 -6.17 3.86 17.29
N LEU A 152 -6.95 3.28 16.36
CA LEU A 152 -8.41 3.16 16.50
C LEU A 152 -8.86 2.29 17.69
N ARG A 153 -8.04 1.31 18.08
CA ARG A 153 -8.29 0.41 19.22
C ARG A 153 -7.70 0.90 20.55
N ASP A 154 -7.03 2.05 20.54
CA ASP A 154 -6.36 2.60 21.72
C ASP A 154 -5.19 1.75 22.25
N ASP A 155 -4.54 0.99 21.35
CA ASP A 155 -3.39 0.15 21.68
C ASP A 155 -2.10 0.96 21.49
N ILE A 156 -1.70 1.70 22.52
CA ILE A 156 -0.55 2.63 22.48
C ILE A 156 0.77 1.89 22.19
N GLY A 157 0.94 0.68 22.74
CA GLY A 157 2.13 -0.13 22.53
C GLY A 157 2.26 -0.56 21.08
N ALA A 158 1.22 -1.20 20.53
CA ALA A 158 1.22 -1.62 19.13
C ALA A 158 1.30 -0.42 18.16
N TRP A 159 0.70 0.71 18.52
CA TRP A 159 0.80 1.94 17.73
C TRP A 159 2.25 2.43 17.61
N HIS A 160 2.99 2.51 18.73
CA HIS A 160 4.42 2.85 18.68
C HIS A 160 5.27 1.80 17.97
N ASP A 161 4.99 0.50 18.17
CA ASP A 161 5.72 -0.58 17.51
C ASP A 161 5.58 -0.53 15.98
N HIS A 162 4.36 -0.34 15.49
CA HIS A 162 4.11 -0.22 14.05
C HIS A 162 4.72 1.05 13.48
N ALA A 163 4.73 2.17 14.21
CA ALA A 163 5.36 3.39 13.76
C ALA A 163 6.90 3.28 13.73
N ARG A 164 7.51 2.59 14.71
CA ARG A 164 8.94 2.22 14.66
C ARG A 164 9.27 1.30 13.49
N THR A 165 8.40 0.34 13.19
CA THR A 165 8.53 -0.55 12.03
C THR A 165 8.51 0.23 10.72
N LEU A 166 7.62 1.22 10.60
CA LEU A 166 7.57 2.13 9.45
C LEU A 166 8.83 2.98 9.36
N ALA A 167 9.31 3.56 10.46
CA ALA A 167 10.54 4.34 10.48
C ALA A 167 11.75 3.51 9.99
N ALA A 168 11.88 2.26 10.43
CA ALA A 168 12.98 1.38 10.04
C ALA A 168 12.94 0.95 8.56
N ALA A 169 11.76 0.94 7.94
CA ALA A 169 11.62 0.55 6.53
C ALA A 169 12.30 1.53 5.55
N GLY A 170 12.59 2.77 5.99
CA GLY A 170 13.21 3.81 5.16
C GLY A 170 14.59 3.43 4.62
N GLU A 171 15.46 2.92 5.48
CA GLU A 171 16.82 2.49 5.09
C GLU A 171 16.82 1.30 4.13
N ARG A 172 15.83 0.41 4.28
CA ARG A 172 15.67 -0.70 3.35
C ARG A 172 15.19 -0.21 1.99
N ALA A 173 14.27 0.75 1.97
CA ALA A 173 13.77 1.34 0.73
C ALA A 173 14.85 2.10 -0.06
N THR A 174 15.74 2.83 0.62
CA THR A 174 16.86 3.51 -0.04
C THR A 174 17.84 2.52 -0.67
N ARG A 175 18.19 1.45 0.04
CA ARG A 175 19.06 0.38 -0.49
C ARG A 175 18.48 -0.24 -1.76
N ILE A 176 17.23 -0.71 -1.69
CA ILE A 176 16.53 -1.32 -2.82
C ILE A 176 16.46 -0.33 -4.00
N THR A 177 16.23 0.96 -3.73
CA THR A 177 16.24 1.99 -4.79
C THR A 177 17.58 2.04 -5.51
N GLY A 178 18.71 2.02 -4.78
CA GLY A 178 20.05 1.99 -5.36
C GLY A 178 20.31 0.74 -6.20
N ASP A 179 19.85 -0.42 -5.73
CA ASP A 179 19.97 -1.68 -6.47
C ASP A 179 19.13 -1.68 -7.76
N LEU A 180 17.94 -1.07 -7.71
CA LEU A 180 17.04 -0.95 -8.87
C LEU A 180 17.58 0.00 -9.95
N THR A 181 18.23 1.09 -9.55
CA THR A 181 18.78 2.09 -10.48
C THR A 181 20.21 1.79 -10.92
N GLY A 182 20.86 0.77 -10.34
CA GLY A 182 22.25 0.40 -10.63
C GLY A 182 23.29 1.35 -10.03
N ALA A 183 22.90 2.21 -9.07
CA ALA A 183 23.80 3.13 -8.39
C ALA A 183 24.69 2.44 -7.33
N GLY A 184 24.50 1.13 -7.09
CA GLY A 184 25.18 0.34 -6.06
C GLY A 184 26.41 -0.46 -6.51
N THR A 185 26.86 -0.37 -7.76
CA THR A 185 28.09 -1.05 -8.22
C THR A 185 28.99 -0.11 -9.01
N PRO A 186 30.02 0.47 -8.39
CA PRO A 186 31.26 0.81 -9.07
C PRO A 186 32.15 -0.45 -9.21
N ASP A 187 32.66 -0.64 -10.42
CA ASP A 187 33.78 -1.50 -10.89
C ASP A 187 33.57 -3.02 -11.13
N GLY A 188 34.19 -3.63 -12.16
CA GLY A 188 35.39 -3.18 -12.88
C GLY A 188 35.55 -3.67 -14.33
N ASP A 189 36.46 -2.96 -15.00
CA ASP A 189 37.05 -3.15 -16.34
C ASP A 189 37.30 -4.60 -16.79
N PRO A 190 37.28 -4.85 -18.10
CA PRO A 190 38.16 -5.82 -18.73
C PRO A 190 39.10 -5.12 -19.73
N ALA A 191 40.13 -4.47 -19.22
CA ALA A 191 41.42 -4.46 -19.90
C ALA A 191 42.23 -5.66 -19.37
N ALA A 192 42.07 -6.81 -20.01
CA ALA A 192 42.95 -7.99 -19.89
C ALA A 192 42.83 -8.85 -21.16
#